data_AF-Q1CWK9-F1
#
_entry.id   AF-Q1CWK9-F1
#
_cell.length_a   1.000
_cell.length_b   1.000
_cell.length_c   1.000
_cell.angle_alpha   90.00
_cell.angle_beta   90.00
_cell.angle_gamma   90.00
#
_symmetry.space_group_name_H-M   'P 1'
#
loop_
_entity.id
_entity.type
_entity.pdbx_description
1 polymer ?
#
loop_
_entity_poly.entity_id
_entity_poly.type
_entity_poly.pdbx_seq_one_letter_code
_entity_poly.pdbx_strand_id
1 'polypeptide(L)'
;MSRHPAPVRWMGWLMLAALGCSSDASKTRAAEAVVRHFFSALPEGDCEVLAPLLVTGGSARPCVETVRELRGHGLTLVGIVESTVDGRDAEAVLVRARVAHGGRERPAPWLLRVERQDGDWRVRF
;
A
#
# COMPACT_ATOMS: atom_id res chain seq x y z
N MET A 1 44.12 45.31 1.59
CA MET A 1 43.14 44.62 0.72
C MET A 1 43.05 43.17 1.19
N SER A 2 41.96 42.77 1.84
CA SER A 2 41.74 41.37 2.23
C SER A 2 40.27 41.03 2.04
N ARG A 3 39.95 40.38 0.93
CA ARG A 3 38.63 39.82 0.63
C ARG A 3 38.45 38.55 1.45
N HIS A 4 37.43 38.50 2.30
CA HIS A 4 36.95 37.25 2.88
C HIS A 4 35.80 36.73 2.01
N PRO A 5 35.88 35.53 1.41
CA PRO A 5 34.74 34.92 0.76
C PRO A 5 33.84 34.26 1.82
N ALA A 6 32.54 34.54 1.76
CA ALA A 6 31.53 33.87 2.56
C ALA A 6 31.32 32.42 2.09
N PRO A 7 31.29 31.42 2.99
CA PRO A 7 30.85 30.07 2.65
C PRO A 7 29.59 29.70 3.43
N VAL A 8 28.40 30.08 2.94
CA VAL A 8 27.15 29.55 3.47
C VAL A 8 26.19 29.24 2.32
N ARG A 9 26.45 28.14 1.60
CA ARG A 9 25.48 27.61 0.63
C ARG A 9 25.51 26.09 0.46
N TRP A 10 25.99 25.37 1.48
CA TRP A 10 26.04 23.89 1.48
C TRP A 10 25.23 23.19 2.57
N MET A 11 24.58 23.94 3.48
CA MET A 11 23.77 23.37 4.57
C MET A 11 22.29 23.16 4.22
N GLY A 12 21.88 23.43 2.97
CA GLY A 12 20.47 23.33 2.55
C GLY A 12 20.07 21.96 1.99
N TRP A 13 21.02 21.17 1.51
CA TRP A 13 20.74 19.96 0.73
C TRP A 13 20.55 18.70 1.58
N LEU A 14 21.18 18.63 2.76
CA LEU A 14 21.04 17.47 3.67
C LEU A 14 19.66 17.37 4.33
N MET A 15 18.95 18.49 4.51
CA MET A 15 17.60 18.48 5.12
C MET A 15 16.51 17.97 4.16
N LEU A 16 16.68 18.10 2.85
CA LEU A 16 15.67 17.70 1.85
C LEU A 16 15.55 16.17 1.73
N ALA A 17 16.65 15.43 1.89
CA ALA A 17 16.63 13.96 1.81
C ALA A 17 15.86 13.30 2.97
N ALA A 18 15.88 13.90 4.17
CA ALA A 18 15.22 13.35 5.35
C ALA A 18 13.67 13.45 5.28
N LEU A 19 13.15 14.44 4.57
CA LEU A 19 11.70 14.65 4.40
C LEU A 19 11.07 13.61 3.45
N GLY A 20 11.79 13.24 2.39
CA GLY A 20 11.35 12.22 1.43
C GLY A 20 11.17 10.84 2.06
N CYS A 21 12.18 10.34 2.79
CA CYS A 21 12.09 9.04 3.47
C CYS A 21 10.97 8.98 4.51
N SER A 22 10.71 10.09 5.22
CA SER A 22 9.64 10.16 6.21
C SER A 22 8.25 10.08 5.56
N SER A 23 8.09 10.70 4.39
CA SER A 23 6.88 10.61 3.57
C SER A 23 6.65 9.17 3.09
N ASP A 24 7.67 8.53 2.50
CA ASP A 24 7.54 7.18 1.96
C ASP A 24 7.21 6.16 3.05
N ALA A 25 7.89 6.25 4.20
CA ALA A 25 7.58 5.41 5.37
C ALA A 25 6.15 5.63 5.91
N SER A 26 5.57 6.82 5.71
CA SER A 26 4.16 7.08 6.06
C SER A 26 3.23 6.42 5.05
N LYS A 27 3.52 6.54 3.75
CA LYS A 27 2.72 5.92 2.67
C LYS A 27 2.69 4.41 2.80
N THR A 28 3.85 3.79 3.00
CA THR A 28 3.96 2.34 3.16
C THR A 28 3.18 1.83 4.38
N ARG A 29 3.31 2.50 5.53
CA ARG A 29 2.53 2.16 6.74
C ARG A 29 1.02 2.27 6.51
N ALA A 30 0.55 3.31 5.82
CA ALA A 30 -0.87 3.49 5.52
C ALA A 30 -1.38 2.37 4.58
N ALA A 31 -0.61 2.04 3.54
CA ALA A 31 -0.96 0.97 2.63
C ALA A 31 -1.01 -0.41 3.32
N GLU A 32 -0.04 -0.71 4.20
CA GLU A 32 -0.06 -1.93 4.99
C GLU A 32 -1.28 -2.02 5.92
N ALA A 33 -1.67 -0.90 6.55
CA ALA A 33 -2.84 -0.85 7.41
C ALA A 33 -4.11 -1.18 6.64
N VAL A 34 -4.26 -0.65 5.42
CA VAL A 34 -5.41 -0.96 4.55
C VAL A 34 -5.41 -2.44 4.13
N VAL A 35 -4.26 -3.01 3.78
CA VAL A 35 -4.17 -4.46 3.46
C VAL A 35 -4.59 -5.30 4.66
N ARG A 36 -4.07 -5.00 5.86
CA ARG A 36 -4.46 -5.72 7.09
C ARG A 36 -5.96 -5.60 7.34
N HIS A 37 -6.52 -4.39 7.20
CA HIS A 37 -7.95 -4.15 7.41
C HIS A 37 -8.83 -4.88 6.40
N PHE A 38 -8.46 -4.85 5.12
CA PHE A 38 -9.18 -5.59 4.08
C PHE A 38 -9.24 -7.08 4.40
N PHE A 39 -8.09 -7.71 4.69
CA PHE A 39 -8.07 -9.15 4.99
C PHE A 39 -8.73 -9.50 6.33
N SER A 40 -8.78 -8.58 7.30
CA SER A 40 -9.53 -8.82 8.55
C SER A 40 -11.05 -8.76 8.33
N ALA A 41 -11.54 -7.91 7.42
CA ALA A 41 -12.96 -7.75 7.12
C ALA A 41 -13.45 -8.74 6.03
N LEU A 42 -12.54 -9.27 5.21
CA LEU A 42 -12.87 -10.20 4.12
C LEU A 42 -13.74 -11.40 4.53
N PRO A 43 -13.53 -12.06 5.69
CA PRO A 43 -14.34 -13.21 6.09
C PRO A 43 -15.82 -12.89 6.31
N GLU A 44 -16.16 -11.65 6.69
CA GLU A 44 -17.55 -11.19 6.84
C GLU A 44 -18.18 -10.95 5.46
N GLY A 45 -17.37 -10.40 4.55
CA GLY A 45 -17.73 -10.10 3.16
C GLY A 45 -18.83 -9.06 3.03
N ASP A 46 -18.92 -8.16 3.99
CA ASP A 46 -19.78 -6.99 3.94
C ASP A 46 -19.17 -5.94 3.01
N CYS A 47 -19.85 -5.67 1.90
CA CYS A 47 -19.38 -4.69 0.93
C CYS A 47 -19.56 -3.24 1.39
N GLU A 48 -20.37 -2.95 2.41
CA GLU A 48 -20.41 -1.61 3.02
C GLU A 48 -19.06 -1.29 3.70
N VAL A 49 -18.40 -2.31 4.26
CA VAL A 49 -17.08 -2.19 4.89
C VAL A 49 -15.95 -2.33 3.86
N LEU A 50 -16.08 -3.28 2.92
CA LEU A 50 -15.00 -3.64 2.00
C LEU A 50 -14.91 -2.74 0.75
N ALA A 51 -16.02 -2.21 0.24
CA ALA A 51 -16.00 -1.38 -0.97
C ALA A 51 -15.15 -0.10 -0.83
N PRO A 52 -15.17 0.62 0.32
CA PRO A 52 -14.28 1.77 0.52
C PRO A 52 -12.79 1.41 0.50
N LEU A 53 -12.44 0.15 0.79
CA LEU A 53 -11.05 -0.34 0.79
C LEU A 53 -10.60 -0.82 -0.59
N LEU A 54 -11.49 -0.85 -1.58
CA LEU A 54 -11.20 -1.34 -2.93
C LEU A 54 -11.13 -0.18 -3.92
N VAL A 55 -10.17 -0.27 -4.83
CA VAL A 55 -10.06 0.70 -5.92
C VAL A 55 -11.34 0.69 -6.77
N THR A 56 -11.80 1.87 -7.15
CA THR A 56 -12.96 2.08 -8.01
C THR A 56 -12.54 2.58 -9.41
N GLY A 57 -13.36 2.31 -10.42
CA GLY A 57 -13.14 2.73 -11.81
C GLY A 57 -12.09 1.93 -12.58
N GLY A 58 -11.89 2.25 -13.86
CA GLY A 58 -10.99 1.52 -14.75
C GLY A 58 -11.43 0.05 -14.94
N SER A 59 -10.50 -0.89 -14.78
CA SER A 59 -10.78 -2.34 -14.80
C SER A 59 -11.17 -2.91 -13.44
N ALA A 60 -11.50 -2.06 -12.46
CA ALA A 60 -11.94 -2.52 -11.15
C ALA A 60 -13.26 -3.28 -11.24
N ARG A 61 -13.31 -4.43 -10.58
CA ARG A 61 -14.51 -5.27 -10.51
C ARG A 61 -15.43 -4.80 -9.39
N PRO A 62 -16.76 -5.05 -9.49
CA PRO A 62 -17.68 -4.80 -8.38
C PRO A 62 -17.20 -5.47 -7.09
N CYS A 63 -17.38 -4.81 -5.94
CA CYS A 63 -16.99 -5.34 -4.64
C CYS A 63 -17.53 -6.77 -4.44
N VAL A 64 -18.81 -6.98 -4.76
CA VAL A 64 -19.49 -8.27 -4.57
C VAL A 64 -18.79 -9.41 -5.30
N GLU A 65 -18.35 -9.19 -6.54
CA GLU A 65 -17.66 -10.22 -7.33
C GLU A 65 -16.27 -10.51 -6.79
N THR A 66 -15.49 -9.46 -6.52
CA THR A 66 -14.14 -9.56 -5.94
C THR A 66 -14.18 -10.30 -4.60
N VAL A 67 -15.06 -9.87 -3.68
CA VAL A 67 -15.18 -10.44 -2.34
C VAL A 67 -15.68 -11.89 -2.41
N ARG A 68 -16.65 -12.20 -3.27
CA ARG A 68 -17.14 -13.57 -3.46
C ARG A 68 -16.01 -14.51 -3.90
N GLU A 69 -15.21 -14.11 -4.88
CA GLU A 69 -14.09 -14.92 -5.37
C GLU A 69 -13.05 -15.14 -4.26
N LEU A 70 -12.59 -14.07 -3.62
CA LEU A 70 -11.55 -14.16 -2.59
C LEU A 70 -12.02 -15.00 -1.39
N ARG A 71 -13.27 -14.83 -0.93
CA ARG A 71 -13.86 -15.64 0.15
C ARG A 71 -14.08 -17.10 -0.26
N GLY A 72 -14.56 -17.34 -1.47
CA GLY A 72 -14.75 -18.71 -2.00
C GLY A 72 -13.45 -19.51 -2.03
N HIS A 73 -12.32 -18.81 -2.04
CA HIS A 73 -10.97 -19.36 -2.00
C HIS A 73 -10.36 -19.42 -0.59
N GLY A 74 -11.09 -19.01 0.45
CA GLY A 74 -10.59 -19.04 1.83
C GLY A 74 -9.31 -18.22 2.01
N LEU A 75 -9.21 -17.09 1.31
CA LEU A 75 -8.04 -16.23 1.35
C LEU A 75 -7.89 -15.55 2.70
N THR A 76 -6.70 -15.66 3.29
CA THR A 76 -6.35 -15.04 4.58
C THR A 76 -4.95 -14.45 4.52
N LEU A 77 -4.73 -13.37 5.27
CA LEU A 77 -3.41 -12.76 5.41
C LEU A 77 -2.62 -13.50 6.49
N VAL A 78 -1.43 -13.98 6.12
CA VAL A 78 -0.47 -14.58 7.08
C VAL A 78 0.51 -13.52 7.59
N GLY A 79 0.92 -12.59 6.72
CA GLY A 79 1.77 -11.47 7.11
C GLY A 79 2.22 -10.62 5.94
N ILE A 80 2.79 -9.46 6.24
CA ILE A 80 3.41 -8.58 5.23
C ILE A 80 4.92 -8.80 5.29
N VAL A 81 5.54 -8.98 4.12
CA VAL A 81 6.98 -9.20 3.96
C VAL A 81 7.68 -7.86 3.73
N GLU A 82 7.10 -7.03 2.86
CA GLU A 82 7.72 -5.81 2.38
C GLU A 82 6.66 -4.87 1.81
N SER A 83 6.91 -3.58 1.90
CA SER A 83 6.13 -2.52 1.27
C SER A 83 7.08 -1.47 0.67
N THR A 84 6.79 -1.02 -0.54
CA THR A 84 7.61 -0.02 -1.24
C THR A 84 6.73 0.87 -2.13
N VAL A 85 7.08 2.15 -2.26
CA VAL A 85 6.38 3.06 -3.19
C VAL A 85 6.64 2.59 -4.62
N ASP A 86 5.62 2.59 -5.48
CA ASP A 86 5.82 2.25 -6.90
C ASP A 86 6.64 3.36 -7.57
N GLY A 87 7.82 3.03 -8.08
CA GLY A 87 8.69 3.99 -8.76
C GLY A 87 8.08 4.63 -10.02
N ARG A 88 6.97 4.09 -10.54
CA ARG A 88 6.20 4.65 -11.66
C ARG A 88 5.04 5.53 -11.20
N ASP A 89 4.62 5.43 -9.94
CA ASP A 89 3.45 6.09 -9.39
C ASP A 89 3.65 6.35 -7.90
N ALA A 90 3.97 7.60 -7.56
CA ALA A 90 4.24 8.00 -6.18
C ALA A 90 3.02 7.89 -5.26
N GLU A 91 1.81 7.78 -5.81
CA GLU A 91 0.57 7.60 -5.07
C GLU A 91 0.10 6.13 -5.08
N ALA A 92 1.01 5.21 -5.42
CA ALA A 92 0.83 3.77 -5.26
C ALA A 92 1.94 3.15 -4.41
N VAL A 93 1.57 2.14 -3.63
CA VAL A 93 2.47 1.31 -2.83
C VAL A 93 2.27 -0.14 -3.26
N LEU A 94 3.38 -0.82 -3.49
CA LEU A 94 3.43 -2.25 -3.72
C LEU A 94 3.66 -2.95 -2.38
N VAL A 95 2.74 -3.82 -1.98
CA VAL A 95 2.78 -4.58 -0.74
C VAL A 95 2.94 -6.06 -1.06
N ARG A 96 4.03 -6.67 -0.61
CA ARG A 96 4.24 -8.12 -0.71
C ARG A 96 3.73 -8.81 0.55
N ALA A 97 2.68 -9.61 0.39
CA ALA A 97 2.01 -10.28 1.49
C ALA A 97 2.08 -11.81 1.36
N ARG A 98 2.37 -12.49 2.47
CA ARG A 98 2.14 -13.94 2.61
C ARG A 98 0.65 -14.14 2.86
N VAL A 99 0.04 -14.98 2.04
CA VAL A 99 -1.40 -15.27 2.12
C VAL A 99 -1.59 -16.78 2.13
N ALA A 100 -2.65 -17.24 2.79
CA ALA A 100 -3.08 -18.62 2.72
C ALA A 100 -4.36 -18.76 1.89
N HIS A 101 -4.46 -19.87 1.16
CA HIS A 101 -5.60 -20.29 0.36
C HIS A 101 -6.13 -21.60 0.93
N GLY A 102 -7.38 -21.63 1.38
CA GLY A 102 -7.95 -22.80 2.06
C GLY A 102 -7.09 -23.30 3.24
N GLY A 103 -6.45 -22.38 3.98
CA GLY A 103 -5.57 -22.70 5.12
C GLY A 103 -4.13 -23.12 4.76
N ARG A 104 -3.76 -23.17 3.48
CA ARG A 104 -2.38 -23.44 3.04
C ARG A 104 -1.71 -22.16 2.57
N GLU A 105 -0.60 -21.80 3.21
CA GLU A 105 0.20 -20.65 2.79
C GLU A 105 0.72 -20.84 1.35
N ARG A 106 0.61 -19.80 0.53
CA ARG A 106 1.15 -19.81 -0.83
C ARG A 106 2.68 -19.88 -0.81
N PRO A 107 3.33 -20.57 -1.77
CA PRO A 107 4.79 -20.65 -1.83
C PRO A 107 5.50 -19.32 -2.05
N ALA A 108 4.84 -18.37 -2.73
CA ALA A 108 5.38 -17.04 -3.03
C ALA A 108 4.47 -15.94 -2.47
N PRO A 109 5.02 -14.83 -1.94
CA PRO A 109 4.23 -13.69 -1.53
C PRO A 109 3.40 -13.13 -2.70
N TRP A 110 2.15 -12.78 -2.41
CA TRP A 110 1.30 -12.06 -3.34
C TRP A 110 1.69 -10.59 -3.34
N LEU A 111 1.99 -10.06 -4.52
CA LEU A 111 2.15 -8.63 -4.73
C LEU A 111 0.77 -7.96 -4.87
N LEU A 112 0.40 -7.14 -3.90
CA LEU A 112 -0.80 -6.31 -3.89
C LEU A 112 -0.41 -4.88 -4.23
N ARG A 113 -1.22 -4.21 -5.04
CA ARG A 113 -1.07 -2.78 -5.29
C ARG A 113 -2.08 -2.03 -4.46
N VAL A 114 -1.63 -1.01 -3.73
CA VAL A 114 -2.48 -0.10 -2.96
C VAL A 114 -2.33 1.29 -3.54
N GLU A 115 -3.43 1.92 -3.92
CA GLU A 115 -3.44 3.21 -4.61
C GLU A 115 -4.17 4.25 -3.79
N ARG A 116 -3.75 5.50 -3.91
CA ARG A 116 -4.46 6.60 -3.30
C ARG A 116 -5.54 7.12 -4.26
N GLN A 117 -6.80 7.02 -3.85
CA GLN A 117 -7.97 7.54 -4.57
C GLN A 117 -8.77 8.46 -3.65
N ASP A 118 -9.01 9.69 -4.08
CA ASP A 118 -9.79 10.70 -3.35
C ASP A 118 -9.28 10.96 -1.91
N GLY A 119 -7.97 10.77 -1.70
CA GLY A 119 -7.31 10.95 -0.41
C GLY A 119 -7.16 9.66 0.40
N ASP A 120 -7.91 8.61 0.07
CA ASP A 120 -7.92 7.32 0.75
C ASP A 120 -7.04 6.28 0.07
N TRP A 121 -6.48 5.36 0.85
CA TRP A 121 -5.70 4.23 0.33
C TRP A 121 -6.62 3.03 0.06
N ARG A 122 -6.50 2.42 -1.12
CA ARG A 122 -7.39 1.35 -1.58
C ARG A 122 -6.62 0.24 -2.27
N VAL A 123 -6.99 -1.02 -2.02
CA VAL A 123 -6.37 -2.20 -2.60
C VAL A 123 -6.90 -2.46 -4.01
N ARG A 124 -6.01 -2.84 -4.92
CA ARG A 124 -6.33 -3.34 -6.26
C ARG A 124 -5.94 -4.81 -6.38
N PHE A 125 -6.83 -5.59 -6.99
CA PHE A 125 -6.70 -7.03 -7.27
C PHE A 125 -6.70 -7.29 -8.77
#